data_AF-A0A3T1D5Y1-F1
#
_entry.id   AF-A0A3T1D5Y1-F1
#
_cell.length_a   1.000
_cell.length_b   1.000
_cell.length_c   1.000
_cell.angle_alpha   90.00
_cell.angle_beta   90.00
_cell.angle_gamma   90.00
#
_symmetry.space_group_name_H-M   'P 1'
#
loop_
_entity.id
_entity.type
_entity.pdbx_description
1 polymer ?
#
loop_
_entity_poly.entity_id
_entity_poly.type
_entity_poly.pdbx_seq_one_letter_code
_entity_poly.pdbx_strand_id
1 'polypeptide(L)' 'MVLEHLVSKLEKGRKYNEKEINDFIKDFHEDFATIRREFIMHQFMFRENQIYELNPQEMWAR' A
#
# COMPACT_ATOMS: atom_id res chain seq x y z
N MET A 1 -2.79 12.59 -3.95
CA MET A 1 -3.73 12.36 -2.83
C MET A 1 -2.97 11.96 -1.56
N VAL A 2 -3.57 11.96 -0.36
CA VAL A 2 -2.86 11.57 0.89
C VAL A 2 -2.36 10.12 0.83
N LEU A 3 -3.17 9.20 0.30
CA LEU A 3 -2.80 7.79 0.12
C LEU A 3 -1.62 7.60 -0.83
N GLU A 4 -1.58 8.36 -1.91
CA GLU A 4 -0.47 8.39 -2.87
C GLU A 4 0.84 8.87 -2.20
N HIS A 5 0.75 9.88 -1.33
CA HIS A 5 1.90 10.35 -0.56
C HIS A 5 2.38 9.28 0.43
N LEU A 6 1.48 8.56 1.09
CA LEU A 6 1.82 7.44 1.98
C LEU A 6 2.56 6.34 1.20
N VAL A 7 1.94 5.84 0.14
CA VAL A 7 2.47 4.69 -0.62
C VAL A 7 3.80 5.03 -1.32
N SER A 8 4.05 6.31 -1.66
CA SER A 8 5.34 6.76 -2.20
C SER A 8 6.53 6.63 -1.24
N LYS A 9 6.29 6.42 0.06
CA LYS A 9 7.34 6.18 1.07
C LYS A 9 7.81 4.72 1.11
N LEU A 10 7.10 3.82 0.44
CA LEU A 10 7.49 2.41 0.33
C LEU A 10 8.50 2.24 -0.82
N GLU A 11 9.39 1.27 -0.65
CA GLU A 11 10.40 0.90 -1.65
C GLU A 11 9.78 0.16 -2.84
N LYS A 12 10.12 0.60 -4.06
CA LYS A 12 9.66 -0.02 -5.32
C LYS A 12 10.34 -1.36 -5.55
N GLY A 13 9.58 -2.36 -6.00
CA GLY A 13 10.08 -3.73 -6.25
C GLY A 13 10.32 -4.55 -4.99
N ARG A 14 10.07 -3.98 -3.80
CA ARG A 14 10.09 -4.73 -2.55
C ARG A 14 8.73 -5.37 -2.29
N LYS A 15 8.79 -6.64 -1.87
CA LYS A 15 7.64 -7.40 -1.37
C LYS A 15 7.53 -7.21 0.13
N TYR A 16 6.33 -6.88 0.58
CA TYR A 16 5.98 -6.71 1.99
C TYR A 16 4.96 -7.74 2.37
N ASN A 17 5.10 -8.36 3.53
CA ASN A 17 4.01 -9.14 4.08
C ASN A 17 2.92 -8.23 4.66
N GLU A 18 1.75 -8.81 4.93
CA GLU A 18 0.62 -8.08 5.51
C GLU A 18 0.98 -7.35 6.81
N LYS A 19 1.79 -7.97 7.68
CA LYS A 19 2.21 -7.37 8.96
C LYS A 19 3.08 -6.13 8.74
N GLU A 20 4.03 -6.17 7.80
CA GLU A 20 4.87 -5.01 7.47
C GLU A 20 4.03 -3.83 6.97
N ILE A 21 3.04 -4.08 6.11
CA ILE A 21 2.13 -3.02 5.64
C ILE A 21 1.25 -2.50 6.76
N ASN A 22 0.76 -3.36 7.65
CA ASN A 22 -0.01 -2.92 8.81
C ASN A 22 0.80 -2.03 9.73
N ASP A 23 2.02 -2.47 10.06
CA ASP A 23 2.93 -1.72 10.92
C ASP A 23 3.27 -0.37 10.27
N PHE A 24 3.56 -0.34 8.96
CA PHE A 24 3.79 0.89 8.20
C PHE A 24 2.61 1.85 8.25
N ILE A 25 1.38 1.37 8.03
CA ILE A 25 0.20 2.23 8.03
C ILE A 25 -0.13 2.73 9.45
N LYS A 26 0.08 1.88 10.46
CA LYS A 26 -0.24 2.18 11.86
C LYS A 26 0.53 3.38 12.41
N ASP A 27 1.71 3.67 11.84
CA ASP A 27 2.47 4.89 12.15
C ASP A 27 1.76 6.17 11.69
N PHE A 28 0.77 6.07 10.81
CA PHE A 28 -0.01 7.20 10.28
C PHE A 28 -1.48 7.19 10.71
N HIS A 29 -2.09 6.00 10.84
CA HIS A 29 -3.51 5.86 11.13
C HIS A 29 -3.84 4.50 11.77
N GLU A 30 -4.70 4.49 12.80
CA GLU A 30 -5.07 3.27 13.53
C GLU A 30 -5.91 2.28 12.69
N ASP A 31 -6.73 2.80 11.76
CA ASP A 31 -7.47 1.98 10.79
C ASP A 31 -6.60 1.58 9.59
N PHE A 32 -5.60 0.74 9.87
CA PHE A 32 -4.72 0.20 8.84
C PHE A 32 -5.46 -0.74 7.88
N ALA A 33 -6.56 -1.36 8.31
CA ALA A 33 -7.33 -2.28 7.50
C ALA A 33 -8.02 -1.56 6.33
N THR A 34 -8.63 -0.38 6.60
CA THR A 34 -9.25 0.45 5.57
C THR A 34 -8.21 1.00 4.60
N ILE A 35 -7.13 1.62 5.09
CA ILE A 35 -6.09 2.19 4.21
C ILE A 35 -5.43 1.13 3.33
N ARG A 36 -5.14 -0.06 3.88
CA ARG A 36 -4.59 -1.17 3.11
C ARG A 36 -5.54 -1.63 2.01
N ARG A 37 -6.86 -1.57 2.23
CA ARG A 37 -7.86 -1.85 1.19
C ARG A 37 -7.84 -0.76 0.11
N GLU A 38 -7.77 0.50 0.50
CA GLU A 38 -7.68 1.63 -0.44
C GLU A 38 -6.42 1.53 -1.32
N PHE A 39 -5.28 1.08 -0.79
CA PHE A 39 -4.07 0.84 -1.59
C PHE A 39 -4.30 -0.15 -2.74
N ILE A 40 -5.14 -1.17 -2.53
CA ILE A 40 -5.50 -2.12 -3.59
C ILE A 40 -6.57 -1.54 -4.52
N MET A 41 -7.58 -0.86 -3.98
CA MET A 41 -8.67 -0.28 -4.79
C MET A 41 -8.15 0.78 -5.76
N HIS A 42 -7.24 1.64 -5.32
CA HIS A 42 -6.58 2.65 -6.15
C HIS A 42 -5.45 2.11 -7.02
N GLN A 43 -5.23 0.78 -7.04
CA GLN A 43 -4.14 0.14 -7.80
C GLN A 43 -2.74 0.67 -7.42
N PHE A 44 -2.55 1.20 -6.21
CA PHE A 44 -1.22 1.59 -5.73
C PHE A 44 -0.35 0.37 -5.42
N MET A 45 -0.99 -0.70 -4.93
CA MET A 45 -0.35 -1.96 -4.63
C MET A 45 -1.15 -3.11 -5.22
N PHE A 46 -0.47 -4.20 -5.56
CA PHE A 46 -1.11 -5.49 -5.75
C PHE A 46 -0.91 -6.37 -4.52
N ARG A 47 -1.82 -7.31 -4.31
CA ARG A 47 -1.74 -8.31 -3.25
C ARG A 47 -1.88 -9.71 -3.82
N GLU A 48 -0.90 -10.56 -3.58
CA GLU A 48 -0.91 -11.98 -3.91
C GLU A 48 -0.39 -12.79 -2.72
N ASN A 49 -1.11 -13.84 -2.30
CA ASN A 49 -0.69 -14.71 -1.18
C ASN A 49 -0.25 -13.97 0.10
N GLN A 50 -1.02 -12.93 0.49
CA GLN A 50 -0.72 -12.04 1.63
C GLN A 50 0.58 -11.21 1.51
N ILE A 51 1.18 -11.20 0.31
CA ILE A 51 2.29 -10.36 -0.05
C ILE A 51 1.78 -9.17 -0.84
N TYR A 52 2.30 -8.00 -0.50
CA TYR A 52 1.97 -6.69 -1.05
C TYR A 52 3.20 -6.15 -1.77
N GLU A 53 3.00 -5.59 -2.96
CA GLU A 53 4.07 -4.96 -3.73
C GLU A 53 3.51 -3.74 -4.47
N LEU A 54 4.35 -2.72 -4.62
CA LEU A 54 3.98 -1.49 -5.32
C LEU A 54 3.74 -1.75 -6.80
N ASN A 55 2.61 -1.28 -7.30
CA ASN A 55 2.37 -1.23 -8.74
C ASN A 55 3.16 -0.09 -9.40
N PRO A 56 3.49 -0.22 -10.69
CA PRO A 56 3.93 0.90 -11.52
C PRO A 56 3.00 2.11 -11.39
N GLN A 57 3.55 3.31 -11.35
CA GLN A 57 2.79 4.55 -11.14
C GLN A 57 1.78 4.83 -12.26
N GLU A 58 2.04 4.27 -13.45
CA GLU A 58 1.16 4.34 -14.61
C GLU A 58 -0.16 3.60 -14.38
N MET A 59 -0.20 2.65 -13.44
CA MET A 59 -1.40 1.88 -13.09
C MET A 59 -2.24 2.54 -12.00
N TRP A 60 -1.74 3.59 -11.36
CA TRP A 60 -2.41 4.23 -10.22
C TRP A 60 -3.69 4.91 -10.69
N ALA A 61 -4.83 4.45 -10.17
CA ALA A 61 -6.13 5.01 -10.54
C ALA A 61 -6.21 6.47 -10.08
N ARG A 62 -6.49 7.38 -11.02
CA ARG A 62 -6.69 8.81 -10.77
C ARG A 62 -8.10 9.13 -10.32
#